data_AF-A0A2S1ZR94-F1
#
_entry.id   AF-A0A2S1ZR94-F1
#
_cell.length_a   1.000
_cell.length_b   1.000
_cell.length_c   1.000
_cell.angle_alpha   90.00
_cell.angle_beta   90.00
_cell.angle_gamma   90.00
#
_symmetry.space_group_name_H-M   'P 1'
#
loop_
_entity.id
_entity.type
_entity.pdbx_description
1 polymer ?
#
loop_
_entity_poly.entity_id
_entity_poly.type
_entity_poly.pdbx_seq_one_letter_code
_entity_poly.pdbx_strand_id
1 'polypeptide(L)'
;ADYLKHIREVQPHGPYRLLGWSLGGNVVHAMAAQLQNEGEEVELLVMLDSYPGHFLPNTEAPTEEEALIALLALGGYDPDNMDGKPLTMESAVEILRKDGSALASLEEETILNLKETYVNSVGLLGKYIPKVYNGDILFFRSTVIPDWFDPISPNTWLNYLDGQIVQYDIDCRHKDLCQPGPLTEIGQVLAKYLQNKKGVS
;
A
#
# COMPACT_ATOMS: atom_id res chain seq x y z
N ALA A 1 -7.81 -8.50 12.78
CA ALA A 1 -8.59 -8.33 14.03
C ALA A 1 -8.29 -6.98 14.69
N ASP A 2 -7.01 -6.61 14.86
CA ASP A 2 -6.64 -5.40 15.63
C ASP A 2 -7.05 -4.07 14.96
N TYR A 3 -6.81 -3.88 13.66
CA TYR A 3 -7.24 -2.65 12.97
C TYR A 3 -8.76 -2.45 13.00
N LEU A 4 -9.53 -3.52 12.81
CA LEU A 4 -10.99 -3.45 12.88
C LEU A 4 -11.49 -3.06 14.27
N LYS A 5 -10.82 -3.52 15.33
CA LYS A 5 -11.13 -3.09 16.69
C LYS A 5 -10.96 -1.57 16.85
N HIS A 6 -9.84 -1.03 16.38
CA HIS A 6 -9.56 0.41 16.50
C HIS A 6 -10.51 1.28 15.66
N ILE A 7 -10.83 0.90 14.43
CA ILE A 7 -11.79 1.71 13.65
C ILE A 7 -13.18 1.69 14.28
N ARG A 8 -13.57 0.58 14.93
CA ARG A 8 -14.86 0.43 15.62
C ARG A 8 -14.96 1.25 16.90
N GLU A 9 -13.83 1.59 17.52
CA GLU A 9 -13.81 2.53 18.64
C GLU A 9 -14.23 3.94 18.20
N VAL A 10 -14.02 4.30 16.93
CA VAL A 10 -14.40 5.60 16.35
C VAL A 10 -15.76 5.53 15.65
N GLN A 11 -15.96 4.50 14.82
CA GLN A 11 -17.18 4.26 14.06
C GLN A 11 -17.61 2.79 14.24
N PRO A 12 -18.52 2.50 15.20
CA PRO A 12 -18.89 1.13 15.56
C PRO A 12 -19.59 0.34 14.43
N HIS A 13 -20.32 1.04 13.55
CA HIS A 13 -21.09 0.45 12.47
C HIS A 13 -20.85 1.18 11.15
N GLY A 14 -21.05 0.48 10.05
CA GLY A 14 -20.95 1.03 8.70
C GLY A 14 -21.98 2.14 8.39
N PRO A 15 -21.96 2.68 7.17
CA PRO A 15 -21.07 2.30 6.07
C PRO A 15 -19.60 2.70 6.31
N TYR A 16 -18.69 1.76 6.11
CA TYR A 16 -17.25 2.02 6.17
C TYR A 16 -16.72 2.50 4.82
N ARG A 17 -15.74 3.41 4.86
CA ARG A 17 -14.98 3.87 3.70
C ARG A 17 -13.50 3.67 3.98
N LEU A 18 -12.85 2.83 3.21
CA LEU A 18 -11.48 2.40 3.46
C LEU A 18 -10.59 2.76 2.27
N LEU A 19 -9.38 3.23 2.55
CA LEU A 19 -8.36 3.53 1.56
C LEU A 19 -7.03 2.97 2.01
N GLY A 20 -6.33 2.30 1.10
CA GLY A 20 -4.99 1.76 1.36
C GLY A 20 -4.07 1.95 0.17
N TRP A 21 -2.81 2.27 0.46
CA TRP A 21 -1.74 2.38 -0.53
C TRP A 21 -0.74 1.24 -0.37
N SER A 22 -0.29 0.66 -1.48
CA SER A 22 0.69 -0.42 -1.51
C SER A 22 0.28 -1.59 -0.60
N LEU A 23 1.09 -1.95 0.39
CA LEU A 23 0.74 -2.95 1.40
C LEU A 23 -0.58 -2.64 2.11
N GLY A 24 -0.86 -1.36 2.37
CA GLY A 24 -2.10 -0.91 2.99
C GLY A 24 -3.35 -1.27 2.18
N GLY A 25 -3.26 -1.37 0.85
CA GLY A 25 -4.37 -1.81 -0.01
C GLY A 25 -4.82 -3.24 0.30
N ASN A 26 -3.88 -4.14 0.54
CA ASN A 26 -4.17 -5.52 0.96
C ASN A 26 -4.79 -5.57 2.35
N VAL A 27 -4.31 -4.72 3.26
CA VAL A 27 -4.86 -4.60 4.61
C VAL A 27 -6.32 -4.13 4.56
N VAL A 28 -6.63 -3.07 3.81
CA VAL A 28 -8.00 -2.56 3.71
C VAL A 28 -8.94 -3.50 2.94
N HIS A 29 -8.43 -4.27 1.99
CA HIS A 29 -9.20 -5.35 1.35
C HIS A 29 -9.59 -6.44 2.36
N ALA A 30 -8.60 -6.94 3.13
CA ALA A 30 -8.84 -7.94 4.16
C ALA A 30 -9.83 -7.43 5.22
N MET A 31 -9.70 -6.16 5.62
CA MET A 31 -10.65 -5.49 6.50
C MET A 31 -12.05 -5.42 5.89
N ALA A 32 -12.18 -5.01 4.62
CA ALA A 32 -13.47 -4.89 3.94
C ALA A 32 -14.18 -6.25 3.82
N ALA A 33 -13.47 -7.29 3.40
CA ALA A 33 -14.00 -8.64 3.32
C ALA A 33 -14.40 -9.17 4.70
N GLN A 34 -13.64 -8.88 5.76
CA GLN A 34 -14.00 -9.27 7.12
C GLN A 34 -15.23 -8.51 7.63
N LEU A 35 -15.33 -7.19 7.39
CA LEU A 35 -16.50 -6.38 7.74
C LEU A 35 -17.78 -6.94 7.09
N GLN A 36 -17.74 -7.25 5.79
CA GLN A 36 -18.90 -7.83 5.09
C GLN A 36 -19.30 -9.20 5.64
N ASN A 37 -18.32 -10.06 5.97
CA ASN A 37 -18.60 -11.36 6.61
C ASN A 37 -19.24 -11.22 8.00
N GLU A 38 -19.03 -10.08 8.66
CA GLU A 38 -19.62 -9.75 9.96
C GLU A 38 -20.95 -8.97 9.82
N GLY A 39 -21.45 -8.79 8.59
CA GLY A 39 -22.73 -8.14 8.29
C GLY A 39 -22.67 -6.61 8.20
N GLU A 40 -21.46 -6.02 8.21
CA GLU A 40 -21.28 -4.58 8.10
C GLU A 40 -21.22 -4.12 6.64
N GLU A 41 -21.72 -2.90 6.39
CA GLU A 41 -21.67 -2.28 5.07
C GLU A 41 -20.31 -1.62 4.81
N VAL A 42 -19.70 -1.89 3.66
CA VAL A 42 -18.52 -1.17 3.15
C VAL A 42 -18.94 -0.43 1.88
N GLU A 43 -19.13 0.88 1.99
CA GLU A 43 -19.66 1.71 0.90
C GLU A 43 -18.60 2.06 -0.14
N LEU A 44 -17.33 2.11 0.27
CA LEU A 44 -16.21 2.48 -0.59
C LEU A 44 -14.92 1.75 -0.16
N LEU A 45 -14.29 1.07 -1.10
CA LEU A 45 -12.94 0.53 -0.98
C LEU A 45 -12.05 1.15 -2.06
N VAL A 46 -11.02 1.87 -1.62
CA VAL A 46 -10.03 2.53 -2.51
C VAL A 46 -8.68 1.84 -2.37
N MET A 47 -8.08 1.51 -3.51
CA MET A 47 -6.73 0.97 -3.57
C MET A 47 -5.83 1.88 -4.40
N LEU A 48 -4.69 2.27 -3.82
CA LEU A 48 -3.65 3.01 -4.52
C LEU A 48 -2.55 2.00 -4.87
N ASP A 49 -2.53 1.58 -6.13
CA ASP A 49 -1.50 0.74 -6.77
C ASP A 49 -1.06 -0.45 -5.90
N SER A 50 -2.06 -1.23 -5.49
CA SER A 50 -1.93 -2.33 -4.54
C SER A 50 -2.39 -3.62 -5.20
N TYR A 51 -1.55 -4.64 -5.24
CA TYR A 51 -1.87 -5.92 -5.89
C TYR A 51 -1.90 -7.05 -4.84
N PRO A 52 -2.61 -8.18 -5.06
CA PRO A 52 -2.61 -9.26 -4.10
C PRO A 52 -1.19 -9.80 -3.90
N GLY A 53 -0.77 -9.92 -2.64
CA GLY A 53 0.62 -10.18 -2.26
C GLY A 53 1.33 -11.34 -2.95
N HIS A 54 0.62 -12.45 -3.19
CA HIS A 54 1.18 -13.65 -3.80
C HIS A 54 1.34 -13.55 -5.33
N PHE A 55 0.90 -12.45 -5.96
CA PHE A 55 1.21 -12.12 -7.36
C PHE A 55 2.42 -11.18 -7.50
N LEU A 56 2.97 -10.68 -6.39
CA LEU A 56 4.20 -9.91 -6.43
C LEU A 56 5.40 -10.86 -6.64
N PRO A 57 6.41 -10.46 -7.43
CA PRO A 57 7.66 -11.22 -7.52
C PRO A 57 8.29 -11.34 -6.12
N ASN A 58 8.83 -12.51 -5.81
CA ASN A 58 9.34 -12.96 -4.50
C ASN A 58 8.24 -13.26 -3.45
N THR A 59 7.78 -14.52 -3.45
CA THR A 59 6.95 -15.11 -2.37
C THR A 59 7.75 -15.49 -1.12
N GLU A 60 9.09 -15.34 -1.18
CA GLU A 60 9.99 -15.53 -0.05
C GLU A 60 10.13 -14.24 0.77
N ALA A 61 10.64 -14.35 2.00
CA ALA A 61 10.94 -13.16 2.78
C ALA A 61 12.00 -12.30 2.06
N PRO A 62 11.89 -10.96 2.09
CA PRO A 62 12.91 -10.10 1.51
C PRO A 62 14.30 -10.45 2.03
N THR A 63 15.27 -10.44 1.14
CA THR A 63 16.69 -10.47 1.51
C THR A 63 17.04 -9.26 2.38
N GLU A 64 18.13 -9.36 3.13
CA GLU A 64 18.63 -8.24 3.95
C GLU A 64 18.87 -6.99 3.08
N GLU A 65 19.41 -7.18 1.87
CA GLU A 65 19.67 -6.08 0.93
C GLU A 65 18.37 -5.42 0.46
N GLU A 66 17.36 -6.19 0.05
CA GLU A 66 16.04 -5.65 -0.34
C GLU A 66 15.37 -4.88 0.81
N ALA A 67 15.52 -5.36 2.04
CA ALA A 67 14.98 -4.69 3.23
C ALA A 67 15.69 -3.34 3.49
N LEU A 68 17.01 -3.28 3.29
CA LEU A 68 17.79 -2.04 3.43
C LEU A 68 17.45 -1.03 2.32
N ILE A 69 17.24 -1.50 1.08
CA ILE A 69 16.77 -0.66 -0.02
C ILE A 69 15.40 -0.05 0.30
N ALA A 70 14.47 -0.87 0.80
CA ALA A 70 13.15 -0.39 1.19
C ALA A 70 13.21 0.63 2.32
N LEU A 71 14.07 0.41 3.33
CA LEU A 71 14.30 1.37 4.41
C LEU A 71 14.83 2.71 3.88
N LEU A 72 15.78 2.68 2.95
CA LEU A 72 16.31 3.89 2.32
C LEU A 72 15.23 4.61 1.51
N ALA A 73 14.38 3.88 0.79
CA ALA A 73 13.23 4.44 0.09
C ALA A 73 12.22 5.11 1.04
N LEU A 74 11.93 4.50 2.19
CA LEU A 74 11.11 5.13 3.24
C LEU A 74 11.74 6.43 3.77
N GLY A 75 13.07 6.50 3.79
CA GLY A 75 13.82 7.69 4.13
C GLY A 75 13.85 8.77 3.05
N GLY A 76 13.23 8.53 1.89
CA GLY A 76 13.20 9.45 0.75
C GLY A 76 14.37 9.29 -0.22
N TYR A 77 15.23 8.30 -0.02
CA TYR A 77 16.33 8.00 -0.94
C TYR A 77 15.80 7.29 -2.19
N ASP A 78 16.33 7.61 -3.37
CA ASP A 78 15.97 6.90 -4.60
C ASP A 78 16.85 5.67 -4.78
N PRO A 79 16.31 4.43 -4.75
CA PRO A 79 17.11 3.23 -4.98
C PRO A 79 17.85 3.23 -6.31
N ASP A 80 17.31 3.91 -7.32
CA ASP A 80 17.92 4.05 -8.63
C ASP A 80 19.23 4.87 -8.59
N ASN A 81 19.46 5.63 -7.50
CA ASN A 81 20.69 6.40 -7.26
C ASN A 81 21.74 5.60 -6.46
N MET A 82 21.56 4.29 -6.26
CA MET A 82 22.57 3.45 -5.62
C MET A 82 23.66 3.06 -6.62
N ASP A 83 24.92 3.09 -6.17
CA ASP A 83 26.09 2.78 -7.01
C ASP A 83 26.37 1.27 -7.16
N GLY A 84 25.39 0.43 -6.84
CA GLY A 84 25.46 -1.03 -6.93
C GLY A 84 26.40 -1.68 -5.92
N LYS A 85 26.86 -0.94 -4.90
CA LYS A 85 27.63 -1.52 -3.80
C LYS A 85 26.71 -2.30 -2.86
N PRO A 86 27.19 -3.43 -2.29
CA PRO A 86 26.44 -4.17 -1.29
C PRO A 86 26.05 -3.28 -0.11
N LEU A 87 24.76 -3.24 0.20
CA LEU A 87 24.26 -2.49 1.34
C LEU A 87 24.47 -3.25 2.65
N THR A 88 24.84 -2.51 3.67
CA THR A 88 24.87 -2.95 5.07
C THR A 88 23.97 -2.04 5.90
N MET A 89 23.56 -2.50 7.08
CA MET A 89 22.78 -1.66 8.00
C MET A 89 23.53 -0.36 8.36
N GLU A 90 24.84 -0.45 8.59
CA GLU A 90 25.70 0.70 8.89
C GLU A 90 25.70 1.72 7.75
N SER A 91 25.94 1.26 6.50
CA SER A 91 25.94 2.15 5.33
C SER A 91 24.57 2.74 5.03
N ALA A 92 23.48 2.00 5.23
CA ALA A 92 22.12 2.51 5.07
C ALA A 92 21.82 3.63 6.10
N VAL A 93 22.19 3.42 7.37
CA VAL A 93 22.04 4.44 8.42
C VAL A 93 22.92 5.66 8.13
N GLU A 94 24.15 5.47 7.64
CA GLU A 94 25.01 6.57 7.21
C GLU A 94 24.40 7.39 6.08
N ILE A 95 23.81 6.75 5.06
CA ILE A 95 23.13 7.43 3.95
C ILE A 95 21.95 8.25 4.48
N LEU A 96 21.08 7.65 5.30
CA LEU A 96 19.94 8.35 5.91
C LEU A 96 20.41 9.60 6.68
N ARG A 97 21.48 9.47 7.47
CA ARG A 97 22.06 10.56 8.26
C ARG A 97 22.67 11.65 7.40
N LYS A 98 23.44 11.27 6.38
CA LYS A 98 24.11 12.21 5.48
C LYS A 98 23.12 13.08 4.71
N ASP A 99 22.02 12.49 4.26
CA ASP A 99 21.03 13.17 3.43
C ASP A 99 19.95 13.90 4.26
N GLY A 100 20.07 13.90 5.58
CA GLY A 100 19.17 14.62 6.48
C GLY A 100 17.75 14.05 6.48
N SER A 101 17.60 12.75 6.23
CA SER A 101 16.30 12.08 6.24
C SER A 101 15.60 12.26 7.59
N ALA A 102 14.26 12.34 7.60
CA ALA A 102 13.49 12.32 8.83
C ALA A 102 13.74 11.04 9.66
N LEU A 103 14.14 9.93 9.01
CA LEU A 103 14.52 8.70 9.71
C LEU A 103 15.88 8.81 10.40
N ALA A 104 16.74 9.75 10.00
CA ALA A 104 18.08 9.92 10.57
C ALA A 104 18.07 10.35 12.03
N SER A 105 17.00 11.01 12.48
CA SER A 105 16.85 11.43 13.87
C SER A 105 16.38 10.31 14.80
N LEU A 106 16.02 9.14 14.26
CA LEU A 106 15.57 8.01 15.07
C LEU A 106 16.77 7.26 15.68
N GLU A 107 16.53 6.64 16.82
CA GLU A 107 17.48 5.72 17.43
C GLU A 107 17.70 4.50 16.54
N GLU A 108 18.92 3.93 16.57
CA GLU A 108 19.29 2.79 15.73
C GLU A 108 18.37 1.59 15.94
N GLU A 109 17.95 1.33 17.18
CA GLU A 109 16.96 0.31 17.52
C GLU A 109 15.61 0.55 16.81
N THR A 110 15.18 1.81 16.70
CA THR A 110 13.94 2.14 15.98
C THR A 110 14.09 1.89 14.48
N ILE A 111 15.25 2.21 13.90
CA ILE A 111 15.52 1.94 12.47
C ILE A 111 15.55 0.43 12.20
N LEU A 112 16.16 -0.35 13.11
CA LEU A 112 16.12 -1.82 13.06
C LEU A 112 14.68 -2.35 13.12
N ASN A 113 13.88 -1.87 14.07
CA ASN A 113 12.48 -2.26 14.20
C ASN A 113 11.65 -1.91 12.95
N LEU A 114 11.93 -0.78 12.28
CA LEU A 114 11.29 -0.43 11.00
C LEU A 114 11.64 -1.45 9.90
N LYS A 115 12.92 -1.82 9.77
CA LYS A 115 13.36 -2.85 8.83
C LYS A 115 12.70 -4.20 9.13
N GLU A 116 12.71 -4.65 10.37
CA GLU A 116 12.10 -5.92 10.79
C GLU A 116 10.59 -5.94 10.55
N THR A 117 9.91 -4.82 10.83
CA THR A 117 8.49 -4.67 10.54
C THR A 117 8.22 -4.80 9.06
N TYR A 118 9.02 -4.15 8.20
CA TYR A 118 8.90 -4.28 6.75
C TYR A 118 9.07 -5.73 6.28
N VAL A 119 10.13 -6.41 6.70
CA VAL A 119 10.41 -7.81 6.34
C VAL A 119 9.25 -8.72 6.75
N ASN A 120 8.77 -8.58 7.98
CA ASN A 120 7.65 -9.34 8.49
C ASN A 120 6.36 -9.06 7.69
N SER A 121 6.05 -7.79 7.43
CA SER A 121 4.84 -7.39 6.68
C SER A 121 4.84 -7.94 5.25
N VAL A 122 5.96 -7.86 4.52
CA VAL A 122 6.07 -8.43 3.17
C VAL A 122 6.01 -9.96 3.20
N GLY A 123 6.70 -10.59 4.15
CA GLY A 123 6.69 -12.04 4.31
C GLY A 123 5.31 -12.62 4.64
N LEU A 124 4.50 -11.90 5.45
CA LEU A 124 3.10 -12.26 5.70
C LEU A 124 2.25 -12.04 4.45
N LEU A 125 2.47 -10.93 3.75
CA LEU A 125 1.71 -10.56 2.57
C LEU A 125 1.87 -11.58 1.43
N GLY A 126 3.09 -12.07 1.19
CA GLY A 126 3.37 -13.09 0.17
C GLY A 126 2.68 -14.44 0.42
N LYS A 127 2.34 -14.75 1.68
CA LYS A 127 1.64 -15.99 2.07
C LYS A 127 0.14 -15.81 2.21
N TYR A 128 -0.34 -14.56 2.24
CA TYR A 128 -1.74 -14.26 2.47
C TYR A 128 -2.56 -14.51 1.20
N ILE A 129 -3.63 -15.29 1.36
CA ILE A 129 -4.64 -15.50 0.33
C ILE A 129 -5.86 -14.66 0.72
N PRO A 130 -6.21 -13.61 -0.05
CA PRO A 130 -7.36 -12.77 0.25
C PRO A 130 -8.67 -13.55 0.23
N LYS A 131 -9.63 -13.10 1.06
CA LYS A 131 -11.02 -13.55 0.98
C LYS A 131 -11.77 -12.74 -0.07
N VAL A 132 -12.89 -13.26 -0.59
CA VAL A 132 -13.72 -12.52 -1.54
C VAL A 132 -14.36 -11.30 -0.87
N TYR A 133 -14.28 -10.14 -1.53
CA TYR A 133 -15.01 -8.91 -1.22
C TYR A 133 -16.13 -8.70 -2.25
N ASN A 134 -17.35 -8.41 -1.81
CA ASN A 134 -18.55 -8.36 -2.66
C ASN A 134 -18.94 -6.93 -3.09
N GLY A 135 -17.98 -6.02 -3.20
CA GLY A 135 -18.22 -4.63 -3.60
C GLY A 135 -17.24 -4.18 -4.67
N ASP A 136 -17.43 -2.98 -5.20
CA ASP A 136 -16.51 -2.43 -6.20
C ASP A 136 -15.21 -1.92 -5.57
N ILE A 137 -14.11 -2.03 -6.31
CA ILE A 137 -12.82 -1.41 -5.96
C ILE A 137 -12.62 -0.18 -6.85
N LEU A 138 -12.37 0.97 -6.22
CA LEU A 138 -11.86 2.16 -6.90
C LEU A 138 -10.32 2.08 -6.89
N PHE A 139 -9.74 1.78 -8.05
CA PHE A 139 -8.31 1.48 -8.17
C PHE A 139 -7.57 2.63 -8.84
N PHE A 140 -6.51 3.15 -8.21
CA PHE A 140 -5.62 4.14 -8.78
C PHE A 140 -4.28 3.50 -9.09
N ARG A 141 -3.93 3.35 -10.37
CA ARG A 141 -2.74 2.67 -10.86
C ARG A 141 -1.64 3.68 -11.19
N SER A 142 -0.41 3.43 -10.76
CA SER A 142 0.75 4.21 -11.22
C SER A 142 1.18 3.72 -12.61
N THR A 143 1.53 4.63 -13.52
CA THR A 143 1.88 4.26 -14.92
C THR A 143 3.36 4.31 -15.23
N VAL A 144 4.17 4.98 -14.41
CA VAL A 144 5.62 5.05 -14.59
C VAL A 144 6.25 3.89 -13.82
N ILE A 145 6.60 2.83 -14.53
CA ILE A 145 7.25 1.64 -13.98
C ILE A 145 8.69 1.53 -14.49
N PRO A 146 9.63 0.97 -13.71
CA PRO A 146 10.97 0.67 -14.19
C PRO A 146 10.97 -0.38 -15.31
N ASP A 147 11.93 -0.30 -16.24
CA ASP A 147 12.03 -1.22 -17.39
C ASP A 147 12.20 -2.70 -16.99
N TRP A 148 12.72 -2.97 -15.79
CA TRP A 148 12.92 -4.32 -15.26
C TRP A 148 11.69 -4.91 -14.57
N PHE A 149 10.62 -4.13 -14.39
CA PHE A 149 9.42 -4.56 -13.67
C PHE A 149 8.31 -4.93 -14.65
N ASP A 150 7.83 -6.16 -14.57
CA ASP A 150 6.68 -6.60 -15.36
C ASP A 150 5.40 -5.93 -14.83
N PRO A 151 4.61 -5.26 -15.69
CA PRO A 151 3.38 -4.60 -15.27
C PRO A 151 2.39 -5.61 -14.66
N ILE A 152 1.91 -5.31 -13.46
CA ILE A 152 0.87 -6.11 -12.80
C ILE A 152 -0.50 -5.50 -13.13
N SER A 153 -1.41 -6.33 -13.62
CA SER A 153 -2.77 -5.88 -13.89
C SER A 153 -3.60 -5.83 -12.60
N PRO A 154 -4.41 -4.76 -12.38
CA PRO A 154 -5.40 -4.73 -11.30
C PRO A 154 -6.40 -5.90 -11.36
N ASN A 155 -6.59 -6.50 -12.54
CA ASN A 155 -7.46 -7.67 -12.73
C ASN A 155 -7.01 -8.91 -11.94
N THR A 156 -5.80 -8.92 -11.38
CA THR A 156 -5.37 -9.94 -10.40
C THR A 156 -6.30 -10.00 -9.18
N TRP A 157 -6.99 -8.91 -8.84
CA TRP A 157 -8.00 -8.88 -7.77
C TRP A 157 -9.32 -9.59 -8.12
N LEU A 158 -9.61 -9.87 -9.40
CA LEU A 158 -10.89 -10.48 -9.81
C LEU A 158 -11.11 -11.88 -9.20
N ASN A 159 -10.05 -12.57 -8.78
CA ASN A 159 -10.15 -13.84 -8.06
C ASN A 159 -10.67 -13.68 -6.61
N TYR A 160 -10.64 -12.45 -6.08
CA TYR A 160 -10.97 -12.10 -4.70
C TYR A 160 -12.00 -10.98 -4.63
N LEU A 161 -12.78 -10.82 -5.70
CA LEU A 161 -13.73 -9.74 -5.88
C LEU A 161 -15.00 -10.29 -6.56
N ASP A 162 -16.14 -10.09 -5.93
CA ASP A 162 -17.48 -10.25 -6.52
C ASP A 162 -18.08 -8.85 -6.73
N GLY A 163 -17.48 -8.11 -7.66
CA GLY A 163 -17.72 -6.70 -7.91
C GLY A 163 -16.91 -6.23 -9.13
N GLN A 164 -16.87 -4.92 -9.37
CA GLN A 164 -16.12 -4.35 -10.48
C GLN A 164 -14.86 -3.61 -10.00
N ILE A 165 -13.85 -3.57 -10.87
CA ILE A 165 -12.69 -2.69 -10.69
C ILE A 165 -12.92 -1.45 -11.54
N VAL A 166 -13.03 -0.30 -10.89
CA VAL A 166 -13.08 1.00 -11.56
C VAL A 166 -11.68 1.62 -11.46
N GLN A 167 -10.93 1.48 -12.55
CA GLN A 167 -9.52 1.89 -12.63
C GLN A 167 -9.36 3.34 -13.09
N TYR A 168 -8.42 4.05 -12.47
CA TYR A 168 -7.87 5.34 -12.87
C TYR A 168 -6.35 5.23 -12.96
N ASP A 169 -5.78 5.71 -14.06
CA ASP A 169 -4.33 5.74 -14.25
C ASP A 169 -3.78 7.10 -13.84
N ILE A 170 -2.71 7.11 -13.06
CA ILE A 170 -2.03 8.32 -12.57
C ILE A 170 -0.59 8.31 -13.08
N ASP A 171 -0.20 9.38 -13.79
CA ASP A 171 1.11 9.52 -14.43
C ASP A 171 2.22 9.84 -13.42
N CYS A 172 2.61 8.82 -12.67
CA CYS A 172 3.65 8.88 -11.65
C CYS A 172 4.24 7.50 -11.39
N ARG A 173 5.33 7.45 -10.61
CA ARG A 173 5.87 6.20 -10.06
C ARG A 173 5.05 5.77 -8.84
N HIS A 174 5.07 4.48 -8.51
CA HIS A 174 4.41 3.92 -7.31
C HIS A 174 4.70 4.73 -6.03
N LYS A 175 5.96 5.08 -5.80
CA LYS A 175 6.41 5.84 -4.62
C LYS A 175 5.90 7.29 -4.59
N ASP A 176 5.52 7.83 -5.74
CA ASP A 176 5.13 9.23 -5.91
C ASP A 176 3.61 9.43 -5.78
N LEU A 177 2.80 8.35 -5.70
CA LEU A 177 1.32 8.42 -5.61
C LEU A 177 0.78 9.25 -4.44
N CYS A 178 1.51 9.30 -3.34
CA CYS A 178 1.15 10.06 -2.15
C CYS A 178 1.78 11.47 -2.11
N GLN A 179 2.38 11.93 -3.22
CA GLN A 179 2.87 13.30 -3.35
C GLN A 179 1.74 14.29 -3.71
N PRO A 180 1.91 15.60 -3.44
CA PRO A 180 0.84 16.59 -3.63
C PRO A 180 0.18 16.61 -5.02
N GLY A 181 0.94 16.37 -6.09
CA GLY A 181 0.42 16.32 -7.46
C GLY A 181 -0.56 15.16 -7.66
N PRO A 182 -0.10 13.89 -7.61
CA PRO A 182 -0.97 12.72 -7.69
C PRO A 182 -2.16 12.72 -6.71
N LEU A 183 -1.95 13.13 -5.44
CA LEU A 183 -3.04 13.22 -4.47
C LEU A 183 -4.10 14.25 -4.84
N THR A 184 -3.74 15.32 -5.55
CA THR A 184 -4.72 16.30 -6.05
C THR A 184 -5.66 15.65 -7.06
N GLU A 185 -5.12 14.85 -8.00
CA GLU A 185 -5.90 14.13 -9.01
C GLU A 185 -6.80 13.06 -8.37
N ILE A 186 -6.22 12.21 -7.51
CA ILE A 186 -6.95 11.18 -6.75
C ILE A 186 -8.06 11.82 -5.92
N GLY A 187 -7.76 12.91 -5.21
CA GLY A 187 -8.71 13.65 -4.38
C GLY A 187 -9.89 14.22 -5.19
N GLN A 188 -9.66 14.71 -6.40
CA GLN A 188 -10.74 15.20 -7.27
C GLN A 188 -11.69 14.07 -7.69
N VAL A 189 -11.16 12.89 -8.00
CA VAL A 189 -11.98 11.71 -8.33
C VAL A 189 -12.80 11.27 -7.13
N LEU A 190 -12.16 11.16 -5.96
CA LEU A 190 -12.83 10.78 -4.71
C LEU A 190 -13.91 11.79 -4.30
N ALA A 191 -13.63 13.09 -4.42
CA ALA A 191 -14.61 14.14 -4.12
C ALA A 191 -15.87 14.02 -5.00
N LYS A 192 -15.69 13.80 -6.31
CA LYS A 192 -16.82 13.57 -7.24
C LYS A 192 -17.59 12.30 -6.90
N TYR A 193 -16.90 11.20 -6.61
CA TYR A 193 -17.52 9.94 -6.22
C TYR A 193 -18.40 10.12 -4.98
N LEU A 194 -17.87 10.78 -3.94
CA LEU A 194 -18.58 11.01 -2.67
C LEU A 194 -19.74 12.00 -2.82
N GLN A 195 -19.66 12.98 -3.72
CA GLN A 195 -20.77 13.89 -4.02
C GLN A 195 -21.91 13.16 -4.72
N ASN A 196 -21.61 12.31 -5.70
CA ASN A 196 -22.63 11.55 -6.42
C ASN A 196 -23.39 10.59 -5.49
N LYS A 197 -22.72 9.99 -4.51
CA LYS A 197 -23.40 9.15 -3.50
C LYS A 197 -24.31 9.95 -2.54
N LYS A 198 -23.99 11.20 -2.24
CA LYS A 198 -24.87 12.07 -1.42
C LYS A 198 -26.13 12.53 -2.16
N GLY A 199 -26.14 12.50 -3.50
CA GLY A 199 -27.28 12.95 -4.31
C GLY A 199 -28.38 11.91 -4.55
N VAL A 200 -28.24 10.70 -3.99
CA VAL A 200 -29.18 9.57 -4.17
C VAL A 200 -30.04 9.32 -2.92
N SER A 201 -30.02 10.24 -1.94
CA SER A 201 -30.90 10.19 -0.75
C SER A 201 -32.22 10.91 -0.98
#